data_AF-A0A7V9ARK3-F1
#
_entry.id   AF-A0A7V9ARK3-F1
#
_cell.length_a   1.000
_cell.length_b   1.000
_cell.length_c   1.000
_cell.angle_alpha   90.00
_cell.angle_beta   90.00
_cell.angle_gamma   90.00
#
_symmetry.space_group_name_H-M   'P 1'
#
loop_
_entity.id
_entity.type
_entity.pdbx_description
1 polymer ?
#
loop_
_entity_poly.entity_id
_entity_poly.type
_entity_poly.pdbx_seq_one_letter_code
_entity_poly.pdbx_strand_id
1 'polypeptide(L)'
;MDLVAPGLSRWTVPHPDWEPADGGPGGWEPDVACLRLDSPDGVVLIDPLAPPNGTDEATRFWEELDGDVAGSGRPVTVVVTLHWHLRSTVEIAERYASKPGVRVWAIDQVAERLGDVVTDVFDDGERLPGGVVGLGPVPIDSSDVDADGVVEEAALWLADQRAVVAGDILVGTPEGLRVWWSDRGDPVYERRVAPFVRRLAELPVEIVLPAHGDPVMSGGSLAFERALAASPWAR
;
A
#
# COMPACT_ATOMS: atom_id res chain seq x y z
N MET A 1 -5.70 5.37 -14.95
CA MET A 1 -5.97 4.52 -13.77
C MET A 1 -7.15 3.60 -14.10
N ASP A 2 -7.14 2.36 -13.63
CA ASP A 2 -8.19 1.37 -13.87
C ASP A 2 -9.11 1.24 -12.65
N LEU A 3 -10.42 1.27 -12.86
CA LEU A 3 -11.41 1.11 -11.80
C LEU A 3 -11.44 -0.36 -11.31
N VAL A 4 -11.18 -0.59 -10.03
CA VAL A 4 -11.21 -1.93 -9.41
C VAL A 4 -12.45 -2.18 -8.57
N ALA A 5 -13.03 -1.13 -7.98
CA ALA A 5 -14.30 -1.13 -7.26
C ALA A 5 -14.90 0.29 -7.30
N PRO A 6 -16.19 0.49 -6.97
CA PRO A 6 -16.77 1.83 -6.93
C PRO A 6 -15.93 2.81 -6.07
N GLY A 7 -15.47 3.88 -6.71
CA GLY A 7 -14.62 4.91 -6.08
C GLY A 7 -13.15 4.49 -5.87
N LEU A 8 -12.74 3.26 -6.19
CA LEU A 8 -11.37 2.79 -6.00
C LEU A 8 -10.75 2.43 -7.34
N SER A 9 -9.65 3.09 -7.66
CA SER A 9 -8.86 2.88 -8.86
C SER A 9 -7.45 2.44 -8.52
N ARG A 10 -6.85 1.64 -9.41
CA ARG A 10 -5.47 1.17 -9.34
C ARG A 10 -4.70 1.64 -10.56
N TRP A 11 -3.42 1.94 -10.39
CA TRP A 11 -2.47 2.02 -11.49
C TRP A 11 -1.16 1.37 -11.08
N THR A 12 -0.33 1.05 -12.07
CA THR A 12 1.03 0.56 -11.85
C THR A 12 2.03 1.45 -12.55
N VAL A 13 3.22 1.58 -11.96
CA VAL A 13 4.33 2.34 -12.52
C VAL A 13 5.61 1.53 -12.29
N PRO A 14 6.57 1.53 -13.24
CA PRO A 14 7.88 0.95 -13.00
C PRO A 14 8.55 1.63 -11.81
N HIS A 15 8.97 0.84 -10.82
CA HIS A 15 9.71 1.36 -9.67
C HIS A 15 11.09 1.85 -10.12
N PRO A 16 11.50 3.08 -9.77
CA PRO A 16 12.74 3.67 -10.28
C PRO A 16 14.00 2.91 -9.87
N ASP A 17 13.96 2.26 -8.71
CA ASP A 17 15.11 1.53 -8.15
C ASP A 17 15.07 0.01 -8.41
N TRP A 18 14.13 -0.47 -9.24
CA TRP A 18 14.08 -1.90 -9.56
C TRP A 18 15.23 -2.30 -10.50
N GLU A 19 15.92 -3.40 -10.18
CA GLU A 19 16.90 -4.02 -11.05
C GLU A 19 16.45 -5.43 -11.50
N PRO A 20 16.92 -5.96 -12.64
CA PRO A 20 16.58 -7.33 -13.07
C PRO A 20 16.90 -8.44 -12.06
N ALA A 21 17.84 -8.20 -11.15
CA ALA A 21 18.15 -9.11 -10.05
C ALA A 21 17.07 -9.14 -8.97
N ASP A 22 16.14 -8.18 -8.99
CA ASP A 22 15.06 -8.07 -8.02
C ASP A 22 13.86 -8.96 -8.31
N GLY A 23 13.67 -9.33 -9.58
CA GLY A 23 12.57 -10.15 -10.06
C GLY A 23 12.79 -11.66 -9.95
N GLY A 24 11.80 -12.42 -10.41
CA GLY A 24 11.79 -13.88 -10.38
C GLY A 24 11.30 -14.48 -9.06
N PRO A 25 11.45 -15.81 -8.88
CA PRO A 25 10.95 -16.50 -7.69
C PRO A 25 11.49 -15.90 -6.39
N GLY A 26 10.59 -15.49 -5.51
CA GLY A 26 10.93 -14.84 -4.24
C GLY A 26 11.23 -13.35 -4.33
N GLY A 27 11.22 -12.79 -5.53
CA GLY A 27 11.41 -11.37 -5.82
C GLY A 27 10.12 -10.64 -6.17
N TRP A 28 10.24 -9.46 -6.78
CA TRP A 28 9.13 -8.66 -7.28
C TRP A 28 9.38 -8.14 -8.68
N GLU A 29 8.29 -7.97 -9.43
CA GLU A 29 8.30 -7.48 -10.81
C GLU A 29 8.37 -5.95 -10.85
N PRO A 30 8.89 -5.33 -11.93
CA PRO A 30 9.24 -3.90 -11.96
C PRO A 30 8.07 -2.95 -11.66
N ASP A 31 6.85 -3.35 -12.01
CA ASP A 31 5.66 -2.54 -11.86
C ASP A 31 5.09 -2.64 -10.45
N VAL A 32 5.01 -1.50 -9.75
CA VAL A 32 4.42 -1.42 -8.41
C VAL A 32 3.04 -0.77 -8.45
N ALA A 33 2.11 -1.34 -7.67
CA ALA A 33 0.74 -0.88 -7.61
C ALA A 33 0.60 0.34 -6.68
N CYS A 34 -0.23 1.28 -7.11
CA CYS A 34 -0.66 2.45 -6.37
C CYS A 34 -2.18 2.55 -6.45
N LEU A 35 -2.82 3.15 -5.44
CA LEU A 35 -4.27 3.25 -5.39
C LEU A 35 -4.76 4.67 -5.19
N ARG A 36 -5.95 4.92 -5.72
CA ARG A 36 -6.72 6.13 -5.51
C ARG A 36 -8.12 5.76 -5.07
N LEU A 37 -8.55 6.34 -3.95
CA LEU A 37 -9.91 6.27 -3.44
C LEU A 37 -10.55 7.66 -3.52
N ASP A 38 -11.59 7.77 -4.33
CA ASP A 38 -12.45 8.95 -4.39
C ASP A 38 -13.50 8.86 -3.28
N SER A 39 -13.45 9.80 -2.34
CA SER A 39 -14.31 9.80 -1.16
C SER A 39 -14.98 11.15 -0.93
N PRO A 40 -16.03 11.23 -0.08
CA PRO A 40 -16.60 12.50 0.34
C PRO A 40 -15.61 13.45 1.03
N ASP A 41 -14.51 12.91 1.58
CA ASP A 41 -13.45 13.69 2.24
C ASP A 41 -12.43 14.26 1.25
N GLY A 42 -12.50 13.89 -0.03
CA GLY A 42 -11.54 14.25 -1.06
C GLY A 42 -10.88 13.04 -1.71
N VAL A 43 -9.82 13.31 -2.47
CA VAL A 43 -8.96 12.28 -3.07
C VAL A 43 -8.04 11.70 -2.00
N VAL A 44 -8.08 10.37 -1.85
CA VAL A 44 -7.14 9.61 -1.02
C VAL A 44 -6.22 8.81 -1.94
N LEU A 45 -4.91 8.99 -1.79
CA LEU A 45 -3.87 8.26 -2.51
C LEU A 45 -3.19 7.31 -1.53
N ILE A 46 -2.98 6.06 -1.93
CA ILE A 46 -2.31 5.05 -1.11
C ILE A 46 -1.04 4.61 -1.83
N ASP A 47 0.09 4.73 -1.13
CA ASP A 47 1.43 4.46 -1.63
C ASP A 47 1.69 5.04 -3.05
N PRO A 48 1.41 6.33 -3.30
CA PRO A 48 1.40 6.85 -4.66
C PRO A 48 2.80 6.97 -5.25
N LEU A 49 2.98 6.44 -6.47
CA LEU A 49 4.11 6.71 -7.35
C LEU A 49 3.60 7.38 -8.62
N ALA A 50 4.09 8.58 -8.90
CA ALA A 50 3.82 9.28 -10.15
C ALA A 50 4.60 8.61 -11.30
N PRO A 51 4.06 8.63 -12.54
CA PRO A 51 4.79 8.17 -13.71
C PRO A 51 6.12 8.93 -13.90
N PRO A 52 7.11 8.35 -14.62
CA PRO A 52 8.43 8.96 -14.76
C PRO A 52 8.37 10.40 -15.30
N ASN A 53 9.11 11.28 -14.65
CA ASN A 53 9.12 12.71 -14.97
C ASN A 53 9.54 12.98 -16.43
N GLY A 54 8.92 14.00 -17.03
CA GLY A 54 9.16 14.40 -18.42
C GLY A 54 8.48 13.51 -19.48
N THR A 55 7.66 12.55 -19.07
CA THR A 55 6.81 11.77 -19.97
C THR A 55 5.45 12.44 -20.19
N ASP A 56 4.81 12.14 -21.33
CA ASP A 56 3.42 12.55 -21.58
C ASP A 56 2.45 11.96 -20.54
N GLU A 57 2.79 10.78 -20.01
CA GLU A 57 2.01 10.13 -18.96
C GLU A 57 2.08 10.88 -17.64
N ALA A 58 3.27 11.31 -17.21
CA ALA A 58 3.41 12.15 -16.01
C ALA A 58 2.66 13.48 -16.17
N THR A 59 2.70 14.08 -17.36
CA THR A 59 1.95 15.32 -17.65
C THR A 59 0.45 15.10 -17.45
N ARG A 60 -0.12 14.06 -18.07
CA ARG A 60 -1.55 13.72 -17.91
C ARG A 60 -1.91 13.39 -16.47
N PHE A 61 -1.07 12.61 -15.78
CA PHE A 61 -1.30 12.23 -14.38
C PHE A 61 -1.45 13.46 -13.49
N TRP A 62 -0.53 14.44 -13.62
CA TRP A 62 -0.58 15.65 -12.81
C TRP A 62 -1.75 16.57 -13.20
N GLU A 63 -2.05 16.73 -14.49
CA GLU A 63 -3.20 17.52 -14.94
C GLU A 63 -4.54 16.96 -14.43
N GLU A 64 -4.71 15.64 -14.48
CA GLU A 64 -5.90 14.95 -13.97
C GLU A 64 -6.01 15.12 -12.45
N LEU A 65 -4.93 14.84 -11.70
CA LEU A 65 -4.94 14.97 -10.24
C LEU A 65 -5.19 16.42 -9.80
N ASP A 66 -4.57 17.40 -10.44
CA ASP A 66 -4.82 18.82 -10.17
C ASP A 66 -6.28 19.20 -10.39
N GLY A 67 -6.87 18.75 -11.50
CA GLY A 67 -8.28 18.98 -11.83
C GLY A 67 -9.22 18.41 -10.77
N ASP A 68 -8.94 17.19 -10.31
CA ASP A 68 -9.77 16.50 -9.32
C ASP A 68 -9.66 17.12 -7.92
N VAL A 69 -8.45 17.50 -7.52
CA VAL A 69 -8.21 18.20 -6.24
C VAL A 69 -8.92 19.54 -6.25
N ALA A 70 -8.77 20.32 -7.32
CA ALA A 70 -9.46 21.60 -7.49
C ALA A 70 -10.99 21.43 -7.52
N GLY A 71 -11.49 20.40 -8.21
CA GLY A 71 -12.92 20.10 -8.31
C GLY A 71 -13.54 19.66 -6.98
N SER A 72 -12.80 18.91 -6.16
CA SER A 72 -13.26 18.48 -4.84
C SER A 72 -13.32 19.63 -3.83
N GLY A 73 -12.39 20.59 -3.93
CA GLY A 73 -12.20 21.64 -2.91
C GLY A 73 -11.79 21.09 -1.54
N ARG A 74 -11.31 19.84 -1.48
CA ARG A 74 -10.93 19.13 -0.25
C ARG A 74 -9.43 18.83 -0.24
N PRO A 75 -8.80 18.72 0.96
CA PRO A 75 -7.41 18.33 1.04
C PRO A 75 -7.15 16.96 0.39
N VAL A 76 -6.01 16.82 -0.28
CA VAL A 76 -5.52 15.49 -0.68
C VAL A 76 -5.12 14.73 0.57
N THR A 77 -5.48 13.45 0.67
CA THR A 77 -4.94 12.57 1.69
C THR A 77 -3.98 11.59 1.04
N VAL A 78 -2.76 11.47 1.55
CA VAL A 78 -1.79 10.44 1.20
C VAL A 78 -1.70 9.48 2.38
N VAL A 79 -1.78 8.18 2.12
CA VAL A 79 -1.56 7.12 3.13
C VAL A 79 -0.35 6.30 2.70
N VAL A 80 0.64 6.18 3.58
CA VAL A 80 1.87 5.41 3.34
C VAL A 80 1.91 4.21 4.27
N THR A 81 1.97 3.01 3.69
CA THR A 81 1.85 1.73 4.43
C THR A 81 3.17 1.30 5.08
N LEU A 82 4.30 1.58 4.45
CA LEU A 82 5.66 1.31 4.95
C LEU A 82 6.69 2.27 4.34
N HIS A 83 7.90 2.27 4.90
CA HIS A 83 8.91 3.27 4.56
C HIS A 83 9.61 3.08 3.21
N TRP A 84 9.46 1.96 2.50
CA TRP A 84 9.89 1.87 1.10
C TRP A 84 8.85 2.45 0.15
N HIS A 85 7.63 2.67 0.62
CA HIS A 85 6.53 3.22 -0.18
C HIS A 85 6.41 4.74 -0.09
N LEU A 86 7.45 5.44 0.40
CA LEU A 86 7.43 6.91 0.39
C LEU A 86 7.17 7.42 -1.03
N ARG A 87 7.79 6.82 -2.04
CA ARG A 87 7.48 7.04 -3.47
C ARG A 87 7.32 8.55 -3.78
N SER A 88 6.23 8.97 -4.41
CA SER A 88 5.96 10.37 -4.75
C SER A 88 5.28 11.16 -3.61
N THR A 89 5.25 10.64 -2.38
CA THR A 89 4.58 11.30 -1.23
C THR A 89 5.08 12.72 -1.01
N VAL A 90 6.40 12.94 -1.01
CA VAL A 90 6.98 14.28 -0.79
C VAL A 90 6.59 15.22 -1.93
N GLU A 91 6.69 14.78 -3.18
CA GLU A 91 6.31 15.58 -4.36
C GLU A 91 4.82 15.98 -4.33
N ILE A 92 3.94 15.05 -3.95
CA ILE A 92 2.50 15.31 -3.80
C ILE A 92 2.25 16.28 -2.64
N ALA A 93 2.94 16.09 -1.50
CA ALA A 93 2.79 16.95 -0.35
C ALA A 93 3.22 18.40 -0.66
N GLU A 94 4.34 18.57 -1.35
CA GLU A 94 4.82 19.88 -1.80
C GLU A 94 3.85 20.52 -2.82
N ARG A 95 3.38 19.73 -3.80
CA ARG A 95 2.46 20.22 -4.85
C ARG A 95 1.14 20.75 -4.27
N TYR A 96 0.58 20.06 -3.28
CA TYR A 96 -0.71 20.39 -2.68
C TYR A 96 -0.61 21.04 -1.29
N ALA A 97 0.56 21.57 -0.92
CA ALA A 97 0.76 22.25 0.37
C ALA A 97 -0.17 23.48 0.55
N SER A 98 -0.59 24.09 -0.57
CA SER A 98 -1.51 25.23 -0.57
C SER A 98 -2.99 24.79 -0.61
N LYS A 99 -3.91 25.68 -0.22
CA LYS A 99 -5.35 25.38 -0.11
C LYS A 99 -5.88 24.60 -1.33
N PRO A 100 -6.59 23.47 -1.14
CA PRO A 100 -7.19 23.02 0.12
C PRO A 100 -6.22 22.34 1.10
N GLY A 101 -4.98 22.06 0.71
CA GLY A 101 -3.94 21.45 1.55
C GLY A 101 -3.76 19.96 1.29
N VAL A 102 -2.84 19.36 2.04
CA VAL A 102 -2.53 17.93 2.01
C VAL A 102 -2.49 17.39 3.44
N ARG A 103 -2.88 16.12 3.61
CA ARG A 103 -2.64 15.33 4.81
C ARG A 103 -1.86 14.09 4.43
N VAL A 104 -0.80 13.81 5.15
CA VAL A 104 0.02 12.61 4.95
C VAL A 104 -0.10 11.77 6.21
N TRP A 105 -0.71 10.61 6.06
CA TRP A 105 -0.92 9.61 7.09
C TRP A 105 0.09 8.49 6.93
N ALA A 106 0.78 8.13 8.00
CA ALA A 106 1.73 7.02 7.98
C ALA A 106 1.85 6.33 9.34
N ILE A 107 2.47 5.15 9.38
CA ILE A 107 2.90 4.53 10.63
C ILE A 107 4.11 5.27 11.23
N ASP A 108 4.39 5.03 12.51
CA ASP A 108 5.46 5.72 13.26
C ASP A 108 6.83 5.61 12.59
N GLN A 109 7.24 4.42 12.13
CA GLN A 109 8.51 4.20 11.44
C GLN A 109 8.65 5.03 10.14
N VAL A 110 7.55 5.33 9.47
CA VAL A 110 7.55 6.22 8.30
C VAL A 110 7.67 7.67 8.73
N ALA A 111 6.98 8.07 9.79
CA ALA A 111 7.03 9.41 10.35
C ALA A 111 8.44 9.78 10.84
N GLU A 112 9.16 8.85 11.45
CA GLU A 112 10.57 9.04 11.84
C GLU A 112 11.48 9.38 10.65
N ARG A 113 11.14 8.88 9.45
CA ARG A 113 11.91 9.10 8.21
C ARG A 113 11.48 10.36 7.45
N LEU A 114 10.19 10.63 7.38
CA LEU A 114 9.62 11.75 6.62
C LEU A 114 9.50 13.05 7.43
N GLY A 115 9.58 12.97 8.77
CA GLY A 115 9.48 14.12 9.66
C GLY A 115 8.22 14.94 9.42
N ASP A 116 8.39 16.25 9.29
CA ASP A 116 7.29 17.23 9.16
C ASP A 116 6.41 17.06 7.91
N VAL A 117 6.78 16.18 6.97
CA VAL A 117 5.91 15.82 5.85
C VAL A 117 4.70 15.01 6.33
N VAL A 118 4.87 14.16 7.36
CA VAL A 118 3.77 13.38 7.95
C VAL A 118 2.94 14.29 8.84
N THR A 119 1.65 14.42 8.53
CA THR A 119 0.72 15.24 9.29
C THR A 119 0.07 14.48 10.43
N ASP A 120 -0.12 13.17 10.24
CA ASP A 120 -0.84 12.30 11.17
C ASP A 120 -0.20 10.91 11.21
N VAL A 121 0.02 10.38 12.41
CA VAL A 121 0.45 8.99 12.61
C VAL A 121 -0.79 8.13 12.90
N PHE A 122 -0.83 6.91 12.38
CA PHE A 122 -1.91 5.95 12.67
C PHE A 122 -1.41 4.59 13.17
N ASP A 123 -2.27 3.96 13.96
CA ASP A 123 -2.09 2.63 14.56
C ASP A 123 -3.26 1.70 14.20
N ASP A 124 -3.24 0.49 14.78
CA ASP A 124 -4.23 -0.55 14.54
C ASP A 124 -5.66 -0.11 14.86
N GLY A 125 -6.55 -0.24 13.87
CA GLY A 125 -7.96 0.09 13.98
C GLY A 125 -8.28 1.58 13.86
N GLU A 126 -7.28 2.44 13.69
CA GLU A 126 -7.49 3.87 13.50
C GLU A 126 -8.25 4.14 12.20
N ARG A 127 -9.14 5.16 12.21
CA ARG A 127 -9.96 5.50 11.05
C ARG A 127 -9.45 6.78 10.38
N LEU A 128 -8.93 6.61 9.17
CA LEU A 128 -8.37 7.64 8.33
C LEU A 128 -9.45 8.26 7.41
N PRO A 129 -9.15 9.39 6.74
CA PRO A 129 -10.03 9.98 5.75
C PRO A 129 -10.46 9.02 4.64
N GLY A 130 -11.67 9.20 4.12
CA GLY A 130 -12.26 8.28 3.14
C GLY A 130 -12.73 6.95 3.73
N GLY A 131 -12.74 6.83 5.06
CA GLY A 131 -13.21 5.63 5.75
C GLY A 131 -12.20 4.48 5.76
N VAL A 132 -10.97 4.74 5.32
CA VAL A 132 -9.84 3.80 5.39
C VAL A 132 -9.56 3.45 6.86
N VAL A 133 -9.29 2.19 7.17
CA VAL A 133 -8.91 1.74 8.51
C VAL A 133 -7.51 1.14 8.47
N GLY A 134 -6.61 1.62 9.34
CA GLY A 134 -5.28 1.04 9.50
C GLY A 134 -5.34 -0.32 10.19
N LEU A 135 -4.55 -1.29 9.72
CA LEU A 135 -4.41 -2.62 10.30
C LEU A 135 -2.93 -2.96 10.46
N GLY A 136 -2.48 -3.18 11.70
CA GLY A 136 -1.05 -3.25 12.04
C GLY A 136 -0.62 -2.05 12.88
N PRO A 137 0.69 -1.82 13.07
CA PRO A 137 1.80 -2.37 12.28
C PRO A 137 2.06 -3.87 12.49
N VAL A 138 2.57 -4.53 11.44
CA VAL A 138 3.04 -5.92 11.43
C VAL A 138 4.46 -5.96 10.87
N PRO A 139 5.33 -6.88 11.35
CA PRO A 139 6.65 -7.06 10.74
C PRO A 139 6.53 -7.47 9.29
N ILE A 140 7.46 -6.97 8.48
CA ILE A 140 7.77 -7.54 7.17
C ILE A 140 9.14 -8.19 7.20
N ASP A 141 9.35 -9.18 6.35
CA ASP A 141 10.63 -9.85 6.26
C ASP A 141 11.59 -9.03 5.40
N SER A 142 12.62 -8.48 6.04
CA SER A 142 13.58 -7.59 5.40
C SER A 142 15.00 -7.96 5.84
N SER A 143 15.89 -8.11 4.86
CA SER A 143 17.34 -8.11 5.11
C SER A 143 17.88 -6.70 5.38
N ASP A 144 17.18 -5.68 4.89
CA ASP A 144 17.44 -4.26 5.16
C ASP A 144 16.75 -3.89 6.48
N VAL A 145 17.34 -4.37 7.57
CA VAL A 145 17.04 -3.88 8.91
C VAL A 145 17.63 -2.48 9.04
N ASP A 146 16.86 -1.52 9.55
CA ASP A 146 17.42 -0.23 9.92
C ASP A 146 18.28 -0.37 11.20
N ALA A 147 18.89 0.73 11.63
CA ALA A 147 19.78 0.73 12.80
C ALA A 147 19.08 0.31 14.10
N ASP A 148 17.74 0.24 14.11
CA ASP A 148 16.89 0.08 15.30
C ASP A 148 16.06 -1.22 15.31
N GLY A 149 15.88 -1.92 14.18
CA GLY A 149 15.40 -3.30 14.17
C GLY A 149 14.48 -3.70 13.01
N VAL A 150 13.28 -4.18 13.38
CA VAL A 150 12.29 -4.83 12.51
C VAL A 150 11.61 -3.79 11.62
N VAL A 151 11.54 -4.04 10.30
CA VAL A 151 10.70 -3.22 9.43
C VAL A 151 9.24 -3.61 9.60
N GLU A 152 8.38 -2.62 9.72
CA GLU A 152 6.94 -2.83 9.86
C GLU A 152 6.15 -2.16 8.73
N GLU A 153 4.96 -2.72 8.49
CA GLU A 153 3.97 -2.23 7.55
C GLU A 153 2.60 -2.18 8.24
N ALA A 154 1.72 -1.26 7.82
CA ALA A 154 0.29 -1.40 8.05
C ALA A 154 -0.46 -1.74 6.74
N ALA A 155 -1.29 -2.78 6.80
CA ALA A 155 -2.32 -3.00 5.78
C ALA A 155 -3.48 -2.03 6.00
N LEU A 156 -4.34 -1.85 4.99
CA LEU A 156 -5.49 -0.96 5.06
C LEU A 156 -6.78 -1.71 4.72
N TRP A 157 -7.84 -1.45 5.47
CA TRP A 157 -9.19 -1.95 5.20
C TRP A 157 -10.09 -0.86 4.63
N LEU A 158 -10.67 -1.16 3.45
CA LEU A 158 -11.60 -0.32 2.72
C LEU A 158 -12.98 -0.97 2.74
N ALA A 159 -13.77 -0.66 3.78
CA ALA A 159 -15.02 -1.37 4.05
C ALA A 159 -16.05 -1.28 2.92
N ASP A 160 -16.20 -0.10 2.31
CA ASP A 160 -17.18 0.15 1.24
C ASP A 160 -16.84 -0.64 -0.04
N GLN A 161 -15.54 -0.85 -0.30
CA GLN A 161 -15.03 -1.63 -1.42
C GLN A 161 -14.84 -3.11 -1.09
N ARG A 162 -14.97 -3.47 0.20
CA ARG A 162 -14.62 -4.79 0.73
C ARG A 162 -13.20 -5.23 0.33
N ALA A 163 -12.26 -4.28 0.40
CA ALA A 163 -10.90 -4.46 -0.08
C ALA A 163 -9.86 -4.32 1.03
N VAL A 164 -8.84 -5.17 1.00
CA VAL A 164 -7.60 -5.00 1.78
C VAL A 164 -6.49 -4.54 0.86
N VAL A 165 -5.76 -3.50 1.27
CA VAL A 165 -4.52 -3.04 0.63
C VAL A 165 -3.35 -3.46 1.49
N ALA A 166 -2.31 -3.98 0.87
CA ALA A 166 -1.06 -4.32 1.54
C ALA A 166 0.12 -3.84 0.69
N GLY A 167 1.18 -3.41 1.37
CA GLY A 167 2.49 -3.17 0.81
C GLY A 167 3.18 -4.49 0.49
N ASP A 168 4.05 -4.94 1.38
CA ASP A 168 5.07 -5.96 1.10
C ASP A 168 4.87 -7.25 1.89
N ILE A 169 4.02 -7.26 2.91
CA ILE A 169 3.68 -8.48 3.67
C ILE A 169 2.96 -9.52 2.81
N LEU A 170 2.39 -9.10 1.68
CA LEU A 170 1.68 -9.94 0.72
C LEU A 170 2.12 -9.65 -0.71
N VAL A 171 2.15 -10.70 -1.52
CA VAL A 171 2.49 -10.61 -2.93
C VAL A 171 1.51 -11.43 -3.76
N GLY A 172 1.09 -10.88 -4.89
CA GLY A 172 0.32 -11.59 -5.90
C GLY A 172 1.25 -12.41 -6.79
N THR A 173 0.94 -13.69 -7.00
CA THR A 173 1.65 -14.54 -7.97
C THR A 173 0.66 -15.16 -8.95
N PRO A 174 1.14 -15.74 -10.08
CA PRO A 174 0.29 -16.50 -11.00
C PRO A 174 -0.48 -17.65 -10.31
N GLU A 175 0.04 -18.18 -9.20
CA GLU A 175 -0.58 -19.21 -8.37
C GLU A 175 -1.45 -18.66 -7.23
N GLY A 176 -1.70 -17.35 -7.21
CA GLY A 176 -2.49 -16.62 -6.24
C GLY A 176 -1.67 -15.96 -5.13
N LEU A 177 -2.37 -15.35 -4.18
CA LEU A 177 -1.77 -14.61 -3.07
C LEU A 177 -0.79 -15.47 -2.25
N ARG A 178 0.33 -14.88 -1.85
CA ARG A 178 1.32 -15.45 -0.93
C ARG A 178 1.66 -14.46 0.18
N VAL A 179 2.07 -14.99 1.33
CA VAL A 179 2.72 -14.19 2.38
C VAL A 179 4.20 -14.08 2.00
N TRP A 180 4.72 -12.87 1.91
CA TRP A 180 6.12 -12.65 1.60
C TRP A 180 6.94 -12.80 2.87
N TRP A 181 7.66 -13.92 2.98
CA TRP A 181 8.43 -14.28 4.16
C TRP A 181 9.42 -15.40 3.82
N SER A 182 10.64 -15.37 4.38
CA SER A 182 11.75 -16.29 4.11
C SER A 182 11.49 -17.69 4.63
N ASP A 183 11.18 -17.81 5.92
CA ASP A 183 10.96 -19.09 6.57
C ASP A 183 9.65 -19.12 7.36
N ARG A 184 8.84 -20.14 7.07
CA ARG A 184 7.59 -20.38 7.78
C ARG A 184 7.79 -20.83 9.23
N GLY A 185 8.95 -21.41 9.54
CA GLY A 185 9.38 -21.78 10.89
C GLY A 185 9.97 -20.63 11.70
N ASP A 186 10.05 -19.42 11.13
CA ASP A 186 10.46 -18.22 11.84
C ASP A 186 9.47 -17.94 13.00
N PRO A 187 9.95 -17.84 14.26
CA PRO A 187 9.10 -17.49 15.40
C PRO A 187 8.34 -16.16 15.23
N VAL A 188 8.88 -15.19 14.49
CA VAL A 188 8.20 -13.91 14.18
C VAL A 188 7.02 -14.17 13.25
N TYR A 189 7.23 -14.97 12.20
CA TYR A 189 6.15 -15.37 11.30
C TYR A 189 5.01 -16.05 12.07
N GLU A 190 5.32 -17.07 12.86
CA GLU A 190 4.31 -17.85 13.57
C GLU A 190 3.53 -17.04 14.59
N ARG A 191 4.20 -16.10 15.29
CA ARG A 191 3.63 -15.36 16.42
C ARG A 191 3.01 -14.02 16.04
N ARG A 192 3.48 -13.35 14.99
CA ARG A 192 3.00 -12.02 14.57
C ARG A 192 2.33 -12.05 13.21
N VAL A 193 3.00 -12.59 12.19
CA VAL A 193 2.53 -12.48 10.80
C VAL A 193 1.36 -13.40 10.51
N ALA A 194 1.46 -14.69 10.80
CA ALA A 194 0.38 -15.64 10.52
C ALA A 194 -0.91 -15.28 11.28
N PRO A 195 -0.88 -14.88 12.57
CA PRO A 195 -2.07 -14.36 13.25
C PRO A 195 -2.64 -13.09 12.61
N PHE A 196 -1.78 -12.16 12.16
CA PHE A 196 -2.22 -10.96 11.46
C PHE A 196 -2.97 -11.31 10.16
N VAL A 197 -2.40 -12.16 9.31
CA VAL A 197 -3.04 -12.60 8.05
C VAL A 197 -4.34 -13.37 8.34
N ARG A 198 -4.42 -14.16 9.41
CA ARG A 198 -5.67 -14.80 9.85
C ARG A 198 -6.74 -13.77 10.21
N ARG A 199 -6.38 -12.71 10.92
CA ARG A 199 -7.30 -11.60 11.22
C ARG A 199 -7.79 -10.91 9.94
N LEU A 200 -6.94 -10.75 8.92
CA LEU A 200 -7.39 -10.23 7.62
C LEU A 200 -8.42 -11.16 6.96
N ALA A 201 -8.26 -12.48 7.10
CA ALA A 201 -9.21 -13.47 6.56
C ALA A 201 -10.59 -13.42 7.24
N GLU A 202 -10.68 -12.94 8.48
CA GLU A 202 -11.94 -12.80 9.23
C GLU A 202 -12.80 -11.60 8.77
N LEU A 203 -12.19 -10.64 8.05
CA LEU A 203 -12.91 -9.54 7.43
C LEU A 203 -13.72 -10.05 6.22
N PRO A 204 -14.82 -9.37 5.82
CA PRO A 204 -15.62 -9.76 4.66
C PRO A 204 -14.96 -9.34 3.34
N VAL A 205 -13.68 -9.68 3.15
CA VAL A 205 -12.83 -9.23 2.04
C VAL A 205 -13.18 -9.95 0.74
N GLU A 206 -13.45 -9.17 -0.29
CA GLU A 206 -13.57 -9.66 -1.67
C GLU A 206 -12.31 -9.38 -2.48
N ILE A 207 -11.69 -8.22 -2.28
CA ILE A 207 -10.57 -7.75 -3.07
C ILE A 207 -9.31 -7.65 -2.21
N VAL A 208 -8.17 -8.14 -2.69
CA VAL A 208 -6.86 -7.93 -2.06
C VAL A 208 -5.94 -7.26 -3.08
N LEU A 209 -5.36 -6.13 -2.68
CA LEU A 209 -4.53 -5.26 -3.52
C LEU A 209 -3.12 -5.19 -2.92
N PRO A 210 -2.25 -6.17 -3.22
CA PRO A 210 -0.83 -6.09 -2.86
C PRO A 210 -0.13 -5.02 -3.72
N ALA A 211 0.94 -4.44 -3.21
CA ALA A 211 1.79 -3.53 -3.98
C ALA A 211 2.52 -4.24 -5.11
N HIS A 212 2.81 -5.53 -4.92
CA HIS A 212 3.54 -6.37 -5.87
C HIS A 212 2.68 -7.49 -6.44
N GLY A 213 2.75 -7.64 -7.76
CA GLY A 213 2.08 -8.72 -8.49
C GLY A 213 0.57 -8.54 -8.66
N ASP A 214 -0.11 -9.67 -8.91
CA ASP A 214 -1.51 -9.68 -9.33
C ASP A 214 -2.50 -9.47 -8.17
N PRO A 215 -3.51 -8.60 -8.33
CA PRO A 215 -4.56 -8.43 -7.33
C PRO A 215 -5.51 -9.64 -7.28
N VAL A 216 -6.07 -9.90 -6.11
CA VAL A 216 -7.21 -10.81 -5.95
C VAL A 216 -8.48 -10.01 -6.13
N MET A 217 -9.27 -10.30 -7.17
CA MET A 217 -10.47 -9.51 -7.51
C MET A 217 -11.79 -10.06 -6.95
N SER A 218 -11.77 -11.24 -6.32
CA SER A 218 -12.93 -11.85 -5.66
C SER A 218 -12.49 -12.91 -4.66
N GLY A 219 -13.26 -13.14 -3.59
CA GLY A 219 -12.97 -14.19 -2.62
C GLY A 219 -11.70 -13.94 -1.78
N GLY A 220 -11.39 -12.68 -1.48
CA GLY A 220 -10.22 -12.26 -0.70
C GLY A 220 -10.01 -13.01 0.62
N SER A 221 -11.07 -13.26 1.40
CA SER A 221 -10.97 -14.04 2.65
C SER A 221 -10.37 -15.44 2.42
N LEU A 222 -10.82 -16.14 1.36
CA LEU A 222 -10.29 -17.45 0.99
C LEU A 222 -8.85 -17.34 0.44
N ALA A 223 -8.50 -16.22 -0.20
CA ALA A 223 -7.14 -15.99 -0.67
C ALA A 223 -6.15 -15.88 0.51
N PHE A 224 -6.52 -15.23 1.62
CA PHE A 224 -5.70 -15.22 2.83
C PHE A 224 -5.52 -16.60 3.44
N GLU A 225 -6.60 -17.39 3.56
CA GLU A 225 -6.51 -18.78 4.04
C GLU A 225 -5.57 -19.62 3.17
N ARG A 226 -5.67 -19.46 1.84
CA ARG A 226 -4.79 -20.14 0.89
C ARG A 226 -3.34 -19.66 1.00
N ALA A 227 -3.11 -18.37 1.18
CA ALA A 227 -1.78 -17.82 1.39
C ALA A 227 -1.13 -18.39 2.67
N LEU A 228 -1.89 -18.56 3.75
CA LEU A 228 -1.43 -19.18 4.99
C LEU A 228 -1.14 -20.68 4.84
N ALA A 229 -1.85 -21.38 3.94
CA ALA A 229 -1.60 -22.79 3.65
C ALA A 229 -0.44 -23.02 2.65
N ALA A 230 -0.26 -22.12 1.68
CA ALA A 230 0.78 -22.17 0.65
C ALA A 230 2.14 -21.72 1.18
N SER A 231 3.24 -22.29 0.68
CA SER A 231 4.60 -21.89 1.11
C SER A 231 4.79 -20.38 0.98
N PRO A 232 5.50 -19.74 1.92
CA PRO A 232 5.82 -18.33 1.80
C PRO A 232 6.54 -18.03 0.49
N TRP A 233 6.42 -16.78 0.04
CA TRP A 233 7.19 -16.27 -1.09
C TRP A 233 8.53 -15.76 -0.60
N ALA A 234 9.61 -16.37 -1.06
CA ALA A 234 10.97 -16.00 -0.74
C ALA A 234 11.95 -16.53 -1.78
N ARG A 235 13.13 -15.90 -1.85
CA ARG A 235 14.21 -16.28 -2.78
C ARG A 235 14.90 -17.57 -2.35
#